data_AF-A0ABD0R331-F1
#
_entry.id   AF-A0ABD0R331-F1
#
_cell.length_a   1.000
_cell.length_b   1.000
_cell.length_c   1.000
_cell.angle_alpha   90.00
_cell.angle_beta   90.00
_cell.angle_gamma   90.00
#
_symmetry.space_group_name_H-M   'P 1'
#
loop_
_entity.id
_entity.type
_entity.pdbx_description
1 polymer ?
#
loop_
_entity_poly.entity_id
_entity_poly.type
_entity_poly.pdbx_seq_one_letter_code
_entity_poly.pdbx_strand_id
1 'polypeptide(L)'
;NSLWHTGDTNNQVRLLWKDPRNVGWKDKVSYRWNLKHRPQVGYIRVKFYEGSELVADSGVVIDTSMRGGRLGVFCFSQENIIWSNLRYRCN
;
A
#
# COMPACT_ATOMS: atom_id res chain seq x y z
N ASN A 1 -6.46 4.09 -18.02
CA ASN A 1 -5.35 4.71 -17.24
C ASN A 1 -4.59 3.66 -16.46
N SER A 2 -3.26 3.74 -16.47
CA SER A 2 -2.35 2.74 -15.88
C SER A 2 -2.52 2.58 -14.36
N LEU A 3 -2.89 3.63 -13.63
CA LEU A 3 -3.13 3.58 -12.18
C LEU A 3 -4.46 2.95 -11.77
N TRP A 4 -5.46 2.92 -12.67
CA TRP A 4 -6.76 2.27 -12.40
C TRP A 4 -6.71 0.78 -12.75
N HIS A 5 -5.87 0.41 -13.72
CA HIS A 5 -5.76 -0.97 -14.17
C HIS A 5 -5.07 -1.83 -13.10
N THR A 6 -5.70 -2.94 -12.72
CA THR A 6 -5.10 -3.90 -11.80
C THR A 6 -4.23 -4.87 -12.60
N GLY A 7 -2.99 -4.47 -12.85
CA GLY A 7 -2.03 -5.25 -13.63
C GLY A 7 -0.86 -4.38 -14.10
N ASP A 8 -0.04 -4.97 -14.95
CA ASP A 8 1.08 -4.24 -15.55
C ASP A 8 0.58 -3.40 -16.73
N THR A 9 1.20 -2.23 -16.89
CA THR A 9 1.07 -1.42 -18.10
C THR A 9 2.47 -1.05 -18.55
N ASN A 10 2.87 -1.54 -19.72
CA ASN A 10 4.21 -1.37 -20.26
C ASN A 10 4.64 0.11 -20.21
N ASN A 11 5.87 0.33 -19.73
CA ASN A 11 6.49 1.66 -19.59
C ASN A 11 5.72 2.64 -18.69
N GLN A 12 4.80 2.17 -17.83
CA GLN A 12 3.98 3.02 -16.98
C GLN A 12 3.94 2.50 -15.54
N VAL A 13 3.38 1.31 -15.30
CA VAL A 13 3.12 0.77 -13.96
C VAL A 13 3.39 -0.74 -13.95
N ARG A 14 3.89 -1.24 -12.83
CA ARG A 14 4.01 -2.67 -12.54
C ARG A 14 3.31 -3.00 -11.22
N LEU A 15 2.48 -4.03 -11.21
CA LEU A 15 1.80 -4.53 -10.03
C LEU A 15 2.75 -5.40 -9.21
N LEU A 16 3.13 -4.94 -8.01
CA LEU A 16 4.04 -5.70 -7.14
C LEU A 16 3.32 -6.77 -6.32
N TRP A 17 2.07 -6.49 -5.91
CA TRP A 17 1.26 -7.40 -5.11
C TRP A 17 -0.22 -7.03 -5.21
N LYS A 18 -1.09 -8.03 -5.09
CA LYS A 18 -2.53 -7.91 -4.97
C LYS A 18 -3.02 -8.89 -3.91
N ASP A 19 -3.97 -8.47 -3.07
CA ASP A 19 -4.63 -9.38 -2.14
C ASP A 19 -5.39 -10.48 -2.92
N PRO A 20 -5.04 -11.77 -2.74
CA PRO A 20 -5.69 -12.87 -3.45
C PRO A 20 -7.18 -13.00 -3.12
N ARG A 21 -7.62 -12.48 -1.97
CA ARG A 21 -9.03 -12.53 -1.55
C ARG A 21 -9.89 -11.52 -2.33
N ASN A 22 -9.25 -10.50 -2.94
CA ASN A 22 -9.91 -9.47 -3.73
C ASN A 22 -11.08 -8.78 -2.99
N VAL A 23 -10.92 -8.58 -1.67
CA VAL A 23 -11.92 -7.93 -0.81
C VAL A 23 -11.63 -6.44 -0.73
N GLY A 24 -12.63 -5.62 -1.02
CA GLY A 24 -12.58 -4.16 -0.89
C GLY A 24 -12.76 -3.67 0.55
N TRP A 25 -12.54 -2.38 0.77
CA TRP A 25 -12.87 -1.73 2.05
C TRP A 25 -14.40 -1.58 2.21
N LYS A 26 -14.82 -1.41 3.46
CA LYS A 26 -16.23 -1.19 3.87
C LYS A 26 -16.47 0.28 4.21
N ASP A 27 -17.67 0.78 3.90
CA ASP A 27 -18.07 2.15 4.20
C ASP A 27 -17.97 2.47 5.69
N LYS A 28 -17.42 3.65 6.01
CA LYS A 28 -17.29 4.18 7.38
C LYS A 28 -16.56 3.24 8.36
N VAL A 29 -15.72 2.33 7.85
CA VAL A 29 -14.88 1.44 8.65
C VAL A 29 -13.45 1.96 8.72
N SER A 30 -12.86 1.93 9.92
CA SER A 30 -11.47 2.32 10.13
C SER A 30 -10.52 1.15 9.83
N TYR A 31 -9.55 1.42 8.97
CA TYR A 31 -8.45 0.51 8.68
C TYR A 31 -7.13 1.13 9.09
N ARG A 32 -6.20 0.31 9.57
CA ARG A 32 -4.83 0.71 9.88
C ARG A 32 -3.86 0.02 8.94
N TRP A 33 -2.99 0.79 8.29
CA TRP A 33 -1.87 0.22 7.54
C TRP A 33 -0.55 0.31 8.29
N ASN A 34 0.38 -0.58 7.98
CA ASN A 34 1.78 -0.47 8.34
C ASN A 34 2.65 -0.84 7.14
N LEU A 35 3.43 0.12 6.65
CA LEU A 35 4.41 -0.06 5.59
C LEU A 35 5.81 -0.13 6.19
N LYS A 36 6.56 -1.18 5.82
CA LYS A 36 8.00 -1.28 6.04
C LYS A 36 8.70 -1.25 4.69
N HIS A 37 9.64 -0.33 4.53
CA HIS A 37 10.45 -0.19 3.33
C HIS A 37 11.93 -0.10 3.74
N ARG A 38 12.79 -1.02 3.26
CA ARG A 38 14.25 -0.96 3.42
C ARG A 38 14.89 -0.88 2.04
N PRO A 39 15.16 0.33 1.55
CA PRO A 39 15.54 0.52 0.15
C PRO A 39 16.89 -0.12 -0.22
N GLN A 40 17.81 -0.27 0.74
CA GLN A 40 19.13 -0.89 0.52
C GLN A 40 19.05 -2.33 -0.01
N VAL A 41 18.02 -3.07 0.43
CA VAL A 41 17.79 -4.48 0.05
C VAL A 41 16.50 -4.67 -0.75
N GLY A 42 15.83 -3.56 -1.12
CA GLY A 42 14.55 -3.57 -1.83
C GLY A 42 13.38 -4.15 -1.04
N TYR A 43 13.49 -4.29 0.29
CA TYR A 43 12.44 -4.91 1.10
C TYR A 43 11.22 -4.00 1.21
N ILE A 44 10.05 -4.50 0.81
CA ILE A 44 8.75 -3.85 0.97
C ILE A 44 7.79 -4.83 1.62
N ARG A 45 7.08 -4.39 2.66
CA ARG A 45 5.96 -5.15 3.24
C ARG A 45 4.88 -4.20 3.74
N VAL A 46 3.65 -4.44 3.34
CA VAL A 46 2.48 -3.70 3.79
C VAL A 46 1.54 -4.66 4.51
N LYS A 47 1.05 -4.24 5.69
CA LYS A 47 0.02 -4.93 6.46
C LYS A 47 -1.18 -4.01 6.65
N PHE A 48 -2.37 -4.57 6.60
CA PHE A 48 -3.64 -3.89 6.82
C PHE A 48 -4.41 -4.56 7.94
N TYR A 49 -5.03 -3.75 8.80
CA TYR A 49 -5.80 -4.20 9.95
C TYR A 49 -7.18 -3.55 9.95
N GLU A 50 -8.21 -4.33 10.30
CA GLU A 50 -9.53 -3.84 10.68
C GLU A 50 -9.65 -3.97 12.20
N GLY A 51 -9.65 -2.85 12.92
CA GLY A 51 -9.49 -2.88 14.38
C GLY A 51 -8.15 -3.52 14.78
N SER A 52 -8.20 -4.66 15.48
CA SER A 52 -7.03 -5.45 15.89
C SER A 52 -6.74 -6.63 14.96
N GLU A 53 -7.64 -6.96 14.03
CA GLU A 53 -7.52 -8.13 13.17
C GLU A 53 -6.64 -7.81 11.94
N LEU A 54 -5.65 -8.66 11.68
CA LEU A 54 -4.85 -8.57 10.45
C LEU A 54 -5.70 -9.05 9.27
N VAL A 55 -6.18 -8.11 8.47
CA VAL A 55 -6.99 -8.45 7.31
C VAL A 55 -6.12 -8.76 6.11
N ALA A 56 -5.06 -8.00 5.79
CA ALA A 56 -4.22 -8.29 4.62
C ALA A 56 -2.73 -8.12 4.92
N ASP A 57 -1.90 -8.98 4.33
CA ASP A 57 -0.44 -8.93 4.43
C ASP A 57 0.14 -9.21 3.05
N SER A 58 0.98 -8.29 2.55
CA SER A 58 1.64 -8.48 1.27
C SER A 58 2.69 -9.60 1.27
N GLY A 59 3.09 -10.07 2.45
CA GLY A 59 4.34 -10.79 2.61
C GLY A 59 5.53 -9.89 2.28
N VAL A 60 6.69 -10.52 2.06
CA VAL A 60 7.90 -9.78 1.64
C VAL A 60 7.86 -9.61 0.12
N VAL A 61 7.82 -8.37 -0.32
CA VAL A 61 8.00 -7.97 -1.71
C VAL A 61 9.41 -7.41 -1.85
N ILE A 62 10.16 -7.87 -2.85
CA ILE A 62 11.49 -7.34 -3.16
C ILE A 62 11.40 -6.50 -4.43
N ASP A 63 11.67 -5.21 -4.30
CA ASP A 63 11.77 -4.27 -5.42
C ASP A 63 12.83 -3.21 -5.16
N THR A 64 13.69 -2.94 -6.15
CA THR A 64 14.78 -1.96 -6.05
C THR A 64 14.59 -0.76 -6.96
N SER A 65 13.40 -0.57 -7.53
CA SER A 65 13.12 0.48 -8.52
C SER A 65 13.25 1.87 -7.90
N MET A 66 12.91 2.03 -6.62
CA MET A 66 13.12 3.26 -5.84
C MET A 66 13.95 2.98 -4.59
N ARG A 67 15.09 3.68 -4.45
CA ARG A 67 16.05 3.49 -3.33
C ARG A 67 15.86 4.46 -2.15
N GLY A 68 14.66 5.01 -2.01
CA GLY A 68 14.30 6.00 -0.99
C GLY A 68 13.27 6.99 -1.51
N GLY A 69 12.92 8.00 -0.71
CA GLY A 69 12.00 9.05 -1.15
C GLY A 69 11.23 9.72 -0.03
N ARG A 70 10.14 10.41 -0.42
CA ARG A 70 9.19 11.07 0.47
C ARG A 70 7.96 10.20 0.69
N LEU A 71 7.22 10.46 1.76
CA LEU A 71 5.93 9.82 2.05
C LEU A 71 4.78 10.76 1.68
N GLY A 72 3.66 10.18 1.27
CA GLY A 72 2.44 10.89 0.93
C GLY A 72 1.24 9.96 0.99
N VAL A 73 0.05 10.54 0.84
CA VAL A 73 -1.21 9.81 0.73
C VAL A 73 -1.74 9.91 -0.70
N PHE A 74 -2.52 8.92 -1.12
CA PHE A 74 -3.02 8.82 -2.48
C PHE A 74 -4.54 8.64 -2.50
N CYS A 75 -5.21 9.31 -3.44
CA CYS A 75 -6.62 9.17 -3.74
C CYS A 75 -6.81 9.16 -5.26
N PHE A 76 -7.72 8.33 -5.75
CA PHE A 76 -8.19 8.35 -7.13
C PHE A 76 -9.72 8.25 -7.12
N SER A 77 -10.40 9.35 -7.46
CA SER A 77 -11.86 9.40 -7.67
C SER A 77 -12.69 8.91 -6.48
N GLN A 78 -12.26 9.22 -5.25
CA GLN A 78 -12.97 8.87 -4.02
C GLN A 78 -13.01 10.07 -3.07
N GLU A 79 -14.21 10.50 -2.73
CA GLU A 79 -14.43 11.63 -1.82
C GLU A 79 -14.46 11.17 -0.35
N ASN A 80 -14.29 12.13 0.57
CA ASN A 80 -14.41 11.96 2.01
C ASN A 80 -13.44 10.93 2.64
N ILE A 81 -12.23 10.82 2.10
CA ILE A 81 -11.16 10.01 2.72
C ILE A 81 -10.53 10.76 3.89
N ILE A 82 -10.38 10.07 5.01
CA ILE A 82 -9.68 10.59 6.19
C ILE A 82 -8.41 9.76 6.41
N TRP A 83 -7.24 10.40 6.29
CA TRP A 83 -5.97 9.84 6.74
C TRP A 83 -5.64 10.40 8.12
N SER A 84 -5.81 9.59 9.17
CA SER A 84 -5.63 10.02 10.55
C SER A 84 -4.48 9.28 11.25
N ASN A 85 -3.93 9.90 12.30
CA ASN A 85 -2.86 9.34 13.13
C ASN A 85 -1.65 8.82 12.30
N LEU A 86 -1.28 9.55 11.25
CA LEU A 86 -0.13 9.23 10.41
C LEU A 86 1.16 9.33 11.23
N ARG A 87 1.97 8.28 11.18
CA ARG A 87 3.27 8.21 11.85
C ARG A 87 4.28 7.57 10.92
N TYR A 88 5.47 8.14 10.89
CA TYR A 88 6.63 7.58 10.20
C TYR A 88 7.83 7.58 11.14
N ARG A 89 8.76 6.65 10.93
CA ARG A 89 10.03 6.56 11.64
C ARG A 89 11.09 6.04 10.67
N CYS A 90 12.32 6.53 10.81
CA CYS A 90 13.48 5.91 10.19
C CYS A 90 13.76 4.56 10.89
N ASN A 91 14.11 3.54 10.12
CA ASN A 91 14.36 2.18 10.58
C ASN A 91 15.45 1.54 9.72
#